data_AF-A0A944SHY5-F1
#
_entry.id   AF-A0A944SHY5-F1
#
_cell.length_a   1.000
_cell.length_b   1.000
_cell.length_c   1.000
_cell.angle_alpha   90.00
_cell.angle_beta   90.00
_cell.angle_gamma   90.00
#
_symmetry.space_group_name_H-M   'P 1'
#
loop_
_entity.id
_entity.type
_entity.pdbx_description
1 polymer ?
#
loop_
_entity_poly.entity_id
_entity_poly.type
_entity_poly.pdbx_seq_one_letter_code
_entity_poly.pdbx_strand_id
1 'polypeptide(L)'
;MKRWYVVRTKPNGEHIAEVNLAQQGFRAFCPQISAIPSKVRRVPLFPRYLFVELDLDADLWRSVNGTFGVVGLVQFGPRPSAVPAGIVEDIIGRENEDGLIVLPHPYPMLQAGDEIVLSDGPLDCQPGIIHRLTGPRRAEILLQLMGRQVKVTIPLSRVRVA
;
A
#
# COMPACT_ATOMS: atom_id res chain seq x y z
N MET A 1 -6.74 19.70 -20.58
CA MET A 1 -7.46 18.49 -20.13
C MET A 1 -6.87 18.08 -18.79
N LYS A 2 -7.71 17.89 -17.76
CA LYS A 2 -7.23 17.49 -16.43
C LYS A 2 -6.60 16.09 -16.46
N ARG A 3 -5.46 15.96 -15.80
CA ARG A 3 -4.73 14.69 -15.60
C ARG A 3 -4.17 14.64 -14.19
N TRP A 4 -3.94 13.43 -13.70
CA TRP A 4 -3.25 13.22 -12.44
C TRP A 4 -1.74 13.38 -12.60
N TYR A 5 -1.12 14.07 -11.65
CA TYR A 5 0.31 14.26 -11.53
C TYR A 5 0.78 13.85 -10.13
N VAL A 6 2.04 13.46 -10.02
CA VAL A 6 2.63 13.06 -8.75
C VAL A 6 3.33 14.25 -8.10
N VAL A 7 2.99 14.53 -6.84
CA VAL A 7 3.66 15.51 -6.00
C VAL A 7 4.55 14.78 -5.01
N ARG A 8 5.81 15.20 -4.92
CA ARG A 8 6.73 14.79 -3.87
C ARG A 8 6.58 15.70 -2.67
N THR A 9 6.43 15.13 -1.49
CA THR A 9 6.25 15.87 -0.24
C THR A 9 7.49 15.82 0.65
N LYS A 10 7.50 16.69 1.66
CA LYS A 10 8.48 16.64 2.75
C LYS A 10 8.27 15.36 3.57
N PRO A 11 9.31 14.83 4.22
CA PRO A 11 9.15 13.64 5.07
C PRO A 11 8.01 13.83 6.10
N ASN A 12 7.07 12.86 6.16
CA ASN A 12 5.88 12.91 7.02
C ASN A 12 4.96 14.13 6.78
N GLY A 13 5.10 14.82 5.66
CA GLY A 13 4.36 16.04 5.30
C GLY A 13 3.20 15.79 4.33
N GLU A 14 2.83 14.54 4.06
CA GLU A 14 1.82 14.16 3.07
C GLU A 14 0.45 14.77 3.39
N HIS A 15 0.00 14.63 4.64
CA HIS A 15 -1.29 15.17 5.08
C HIS A 15 -1.30 16.70 5.07
N ILE A 16 -0.21 17.34 5.50
CA ILE A 16 -0.06 18.80 5.46
C ILE A 16 -0.12 19.28 4.00
N ALA A 17 0.58 18.60 3.10
CA ALA A 17 0.58 18.95 1.68
C ALA A 17 -0.82 18.79 1.06
N GLU A 18 -1.52 17.68 1.35
CA GLU A 18 -2.87 17.43 0.88
C GLU A 18 -3.85 18.54 1.31
N VAL A 19 -3.85 18.91 2.59
CA VAL A 19 -4.72 19.97 3.12
C VAL A 19 -4.42 21.32 2.47
N ASN A 20 -3.15 21.70 2.35
CA ASN A 20 -2.78 22.98 1.75
C ASN A 20 -3.08 23.04 0.24
N LEU A 21 -2.92 21.93 -0.47
CA LEU A 21 -3.29 21.85 -1.89
C LEU A 21 -4.81 21.97 -2.07
N ALA A 22 -5.59 21.30 -1.22
CA ALA A 22 -7.05 21.42 -1.21
C ALA A 22 -7.50 22.86 -0.93
N GLN A 23 -6.86 23.55 0.02
CA GLN A 23 -7.13 24.97 0.31
C GLN A 23 -6.82 25.92 -0.86
N GLN A 24 -5.86 25.56 -1.70
CA GLN A 24 -5.54 26.29 -2.93
C GLN A 24 -6.50 25.99 -4.09
N GLY A 25 -7.49 25.11 -3.88
CA GLY A 25 -8.47 24.71 -4.88
C GLY A 25 -8.01 23.55 -5.78
N PHE A 26 -6.86 22.93 -5.48
CA PHE A 26 -6.42 21.73 -6.20
C PHE A 26 -7.06 20.48 -5.62
N ARG A 27 -7.47 19.57 -6.50
CA ARG A 27 -7.92 18.25 -6.07
C ARG A 27 -6.69 17.38 -5.81
N ALA A 28 -6.37 17.20 -4.53
CA ALA A 28 -5.30 16.32 -4.06
C ALA A 28 -5.86 15.00 -3.55
N PHE A 29 -5.06 13.93 -3.69
CA PHE A 29 -5.41 12.60 -3.22
C PHE A 29 -4.16 11.91 -2.65
N CYS A 30 -4.19 11.58 -1.36
CA CYS A 30 -3.16 10.82 -0.68
C CYS A 30 -3.71 9.43 -0.30
N PRO A 31 -3.39 8.35 -1.05
CA PRO A 31 -3.89 7.03 -0.70
C PRO A 31 -3.29 6.56 0.63
N GLN A 32 -4.14 6.16 1.57
CA GLN A 32 -3.75 5.72 2.91
C GLN A 32 -4.10 4.25 3.14
N ILE A 33 -3.33 3.54 3.95
CA ILE A 33 -3.62 2.17 4.40
C ILE A 33 -3.59 2.11 5.93
N SER A 34 -4.23 1.07 6.49
CA SER A 34 -4.05 0.75 7.91
C SER A 34 -2.74 -0.01 8.12
N ALA A 35 -1.84 0.55 8.94
CA ALA A 35 -0.58 -0.11 9.28
C ALA A 35 -0.77 -1.31 10.22
N ILE A 36 -1.84 -1.31 11.02
CA ILE A 36 -2.13 -2.37 12.00
C ILE A 36 -3.65 -2.62 12.00
N PRO A 37 -4.11 -3.84 11.68
CA PRO A 37 -5.54 -4.15 11.66
C PRO A 37 -6.26 -3.87 12.98
N SER A 38 -5.57 -4.02 14.11
CA SER A 38 -6.12 -3.84 15.46
C SER A 38 -6.03 -2.42 16.01
N LYS A 39 -5.25 -1.54 15.39
CA LYS A 39 -5.08 -0.14 15.81
C LYS A 39 -4.97 0.69 14.55
N VAL A 40 -6.08 1.34 14.16
CA VAL A 40 -6.24 2.10 12.91
C VAL A 40 -5.23 3.24 12.83
N ARG A 41 -3.97 2.90 12.55
CA ARG A 41 -2.89 3.83 12.32
C ARG A 41 -2.81 4.00 10.81
N ARG A 42 -3.36 5.11 10.35
CA ARG A 42 -3.30 5.50 8.93
C ARG A 42 -1.87 5.81 8.57
N VAL A 43 -1.38 5.19 7.50
CA VAL A 43 -0.07 5.50 6.91
C VAL A 43 -0.23 5.69 5.41
N PRO A 44 0.52 6.60 4.78
CA PRO A 44 0.47 6.77 3.33
C PRO A 44 0.94 5.50 2.62
N LEU A 45 0.19 5.07 1.60
CA LEU A 45 0.54 3.94 0.75
C LEU A 45 1.84 4.20 -0.01
N PHE A 46 2.05 5.44 -0.43
CA PHE A 46 3.27 5.91 -1.08
C PHE A 46 3.93 6.98 -0.21
N PRO A 47 4.87 6.59 0.67
CA PRO A 47 5.57 7.56 1.50
C PRO A 47 6.22 8.65 0.66
N ARG A 48 6.03 9.91 1.07
CA ARG A 48 6.51 11.12 0.42
C ARG A 48 5.90 11.44 -0.94
N TYR A 49 4.80 10.79 -1.33
CA TYR A 49 4.12 11.04 -2.58
C TYR A 49 2.60 11.17 -2.38
N LEU A 50 2.00 12.06 -3.14
CA LEU A 50 0.56 12.18 -3.30
C LEU A 50 0.22 12.51 -4.76
N PHE A 51 -1.04 12.40 -5.11
CA PHE A 51 -1.55 12.71 -6.45
C PHE A 51 -2.29 14.05 -6.44
N VAL A 52 -2.17 14.80 -7.53
CA VAL A 52 -2.92 16.05 -7.75
C VAL A 52 -3.46 16.09 -9.17
N GLU A 53 -4.73 16.45 -9.31
CA GLU A 53 -5.38 16.63 -10.62
C GLU A 53 -5.12 18.06 -11.10
N LEU A 54 -4.49 18.19 -12.27
CA LEU A 54 -4.12 19.49 -12.86
C LEU A 54 -4.40 19.51 -14.35
N ASP A 55 -4.67 20.69 -14.88
CA ASP A 55 -4.59 21.02 -16.30
C ASP A 55 -3.36 21.91 -16.55
N LEU A 56 -2.31 21.38 -17.19
CA LEU A 56 -1.05 22.13 -17.35
C LEU A 56 -1.19 23.42 -18.17
N ASP A 57 -2.25 23.53 -18.99
CA ASP A 57 -2.49 24.69 -19.85
C ASP A 57 -3.39 25.75 -19.19
N ALA A 58 -4.24 25.34 -18.24
CA ALA A 58 -5.22 26.23 -17.59
C ALA A 58 -4.88 26.55 -16.12
N ASP A 59 -4.26 25.61 -15.41
CA ASP A 59 -3.94 25.77 -13.99
C ASP A 59 -2.54 26.38 -13.79
N LEU A 60 -2.42 27.15 -12.71
CA LEU A 60 -1.14 27.67 -12.21
C LEU A 60 -0.31 26.55 -11.55
N TRP A 61 -0.03 25.46 -12.24
CA TRP A 61 0.60 24.26 -11.68
C TRP A 61 1.94 24.53 -10.99
N ARG A 62 2.64 25.61 -11.34
CA ARG A 62 3.88 26.04 -10.67
C ARG A 62 3.65 26.44 -9.21
N SER A 63 2.44 26.89 -8.83
CA SER A 63 2.10 27.24 -7.46
C SER A 63 2.15 26.03 -6.52
N VAL A 64 1.88 24.82 -7.03
CA VAL A 64 2.00 23.54 -6.31
C VAL A 64 3.40 23.38 -5.71
N ASN A 65 4.44 23.82 -6.41
CA ASN A 65 5.83 23.73 -5.92
C ASN A 65 6.09 24.69 -4.74
N GLY A 66 5.28 25.74 -4.58
CA GLY A 66 5.36 26.69 -3.46
C GLY A 66 4.50 26.31 -2.26
N THR A 67 3.74 25.21 -2.32
CA THR A 67 2.79 24.83 -1.28
C THR A 67 3.49 24.24 -0.05
N PHE A 68 3.00 24.59 1.14
CA PHE A 68 3.55 24.05 2.39
C PHE A 68 3.39 22.52 2.47
N GLY A 69 4.50 21.84 2.77
CA GLY A 69 4.56 20.38 2.80
C GLY A 69 4.97 19.73 1.48
N VAL A 70 5.01 20.50 0.38
CA VAL A 70 5.45 20.04 -0.93
C VAL A 70 6.96 20.27 -1.11
N VAL A 71 7.63 19.33 -1.78
CA VAL A 71 9.00 19.49 -2.31
C VAL A 71 8.94 19.89 -3.78
N GLY A 72 8.01 19.29 -4.54
CA GLY A 72 7.71 19.68 -5.91
C GLY A 72 7.00 18.56 -6.68
N LEU A 73 6.50 18.89 -7.86
CA LEU A 73 5.96 17.91 -8.81
C LEU A 73 7.08 16.99 -9.33
N VAL A 74 6.75 15.73 -9.58
CA VAL A 74 7.64 14.78 -10.24
C VAL A 74 7.68 15.10 -11.74
N GLN A 75 8.88 15.32 -12.25
CA GLN A 75 9.13 15.75 -13.63
C GLN A 75 10.12 14.79 -14.30
N PHE A 76 9.83 14.44 -15.55
CA PHE A 76 10.81 13.81 -16.44
C PHE A 76 11.12 14.82 -17.55
N GLY A 77 12.20 15.57 -17.37
CA GLY A 77 12.53 16.70 -18.24
C GLY A 77 11.85 18.01 -17.81
N PRO A 78 11.48 18.90 -18.75
CA PRO A 78 11.06 20.27 -18.44
C PRO A 78 9.61 20.40 -17.95
N ARG A 79 8.82 19.32 -17.96
CA ARG A 79 7.39 19.34 -17.60
C ARG A 79 7.04 18.23 -16.60
N PRO A 80 6.02 18.44 -15.75
CA PRO A 80 5.45 17.39 -14.90
C PRO A 80 5.02 16.18 -15.72
N SER A 81 5.30 14.99 -15.19
CA SER A 81 4.88 13.74 -15.82
C SER A 81 3.49 13.36 -15.38
N ALA A 82 2.59 13.18 -16.35
CA ALA A 82 1.24 12.72 -16.07
C ALA A 82 1.26 11.23 -15.72
N VAL A 83 0.49 10.85 -14.71
CA VAL A 83 0.20 9.46 -14.40
C VAL A 83 -0.68 8.91 -15.54
N PRO A 84 -0.43 7.66 -16.00
CA PRO A 84 -1.32 7.00 -16.94
C PRO A 84 -2.78 7.03 -16.45
N ALA A 85 -3.70 7.36 -17.36
CA ALA A 85 -5.12 7.42 -17.05
C ALA A 85 -5.62 6.06 -16.55
N GLY A 86 -6.49 6.06 -15.54
CA GLY A 86 -7.06 4.87 -14.94
C GLY A 86 -6.31 4.40 -13.68
N ILE A 87 -5.02 4.67 -13.53
CA ILE A 87 -4.26 4.18 -12.37
C ILE A 87 -4.75 4.81 -11.07
N VAL A 88 -4.92 6.14 -11.04
CA VAL A 88 -5.36 6.83 -9.82
C VAL A 88 -6.83 6.51 -9.54
N GLU A 89 -7.64 6.43 -10.59
CA GLU A 89 -9.04 6.02 -10.51
C GLU A 89 -9.20 4.61 -9.95
N ASP A 90 -8.36 3.65 -10.38
CA ASP A 90 -8.33 2.28 -9.86
C ASP A 90 -7.91 2.23 -8.38
N ILE A 91 -7.02 3.13 -7.96
CA ILE A 91 -6.63 3.24 -6.55
C ILE A 91 -7.79 3.80 -5.73
N ILE A 92 -8.43 4.88 -6.19
CA ILE A 92 -9.62 5.46 -5.55
C ILE A 92 -10.75 4.42 -5.46
N GLY A 93 -10.95 3.60 -6.49
CA GLY A 93 -11.96 2.53 -6.48
C GLY A 93 -11.74 1.42 -5.45
N ARG A 94 -10.57 1.36 -4.81
CA ARG A 94 -10.24 0.39 -3.73
C ARG A 94 -10.32 1.00 -2.32
N GLU A 95 -10.76 2.25 -2.23
CA GLU A 95 -10.98 2.95 -0.98
C GLU A 95 -12.25 2.42 -0.28
N ASN A 96 -12.15 2.14 1.02
CA ASN A 96 -13.29 1.74 1.85
C ASN A 96 -14.04 2.96 2.43
N GLU A 97 -15.10 2.71 3.20
CA GLU A 97 -15.89 3.76 3.87
C GLU A 97 -15.08 4.65 4.83
N ASP A 98 -13.94 4.15 5.35
CA ASP A 98 -13.03 4.88 6.22
C ASP A 98 -12.01 5.76 5.48
N GLY A 99 -11.99 5.71 4.15
CA GLY A 99 -11.01 6.40 3.32
C GLY A 99 -9.65 5.70 3.23
N LEU A 100 -9.63 4.38 3.44
CA LEU A 100 -8.44 3.54 3.43
C LEU A 100 -8.45 2.59 2.23
N ILE A 101 -7.31 2.50 1.56
CA ILE A 101 -7.09 1.55 0.48
C ILE A 101 -7.00 0.14 1.08
N VAL A 102 -7.94 -0.71 0.69
CA VAL A 102 -7.88 -2.13 1.02
C VAL A 102 -6.94 -2.79 0.02
N LEU A 103 -5.71 -3.05 0.46
CA LEU A 103 -4.80 -3.87 -0.33
C LEU A 103 -5.35 -5.32 -0.33
N PRO A 104 -5.44 -5.97 -1.51
CA PRO A 104 -5.65 -7.42 -1.54
C PRO A 104 -4.52 -8.03 -0.72
N HIS A 105 -4.87 -8.62 0.42
CA HIS A 105 -3.84 -9.18 1.28
C HIS A 105 -3.15 -10.29 0.48
N PRO A 106 -1.81 -10.24 0.31
CA PRO A 106 -1.08 -11.32 -0.34
C PRO A 106 -1.14 -12.62 0.46
N TYR A 107 -1.57 -12.53 1.72
CA TYR A 107 -1.97 -13.66 2.53
C TYR A 107 -3.49 -13.62 2.61
N PRO A 108 -4.23 -14.65 2.16
CA PRO A 108 -5.58 -14.84 2.67
C PRO A 108 -5.54 -14.71 4.19
N MET A 109 -6.63 -14.30 4.84
CA MET A 109 -6.69 -14.20 6.30
C MET A 109 -6.50 -15.60 6.91
N LEU A 110 -5.25 -16.06 6.92
CA LEU A 110 -4.83 -17.40 7.26
C LEU A 110 -5.09 -17.56 8.74
N GLN A 111 -6.00 -18.46 9.09
CA GLN A 111 -6.35 -18.71 10.46
C GLN A 111 -5.60 -19.93 10.99
N ALA A 112 -5.54 -20.04 12.32
CA ALA A 112 -5.09 -21.29 12.93
C ALA A 112 -6.08 -22.40 12.54
N GLY A 113 -5.56 -23.48 11.96
CA GLY A 113 -6.36 -24.58 11.39
C GLY A 113 -6.37 -24.63 9.86
N ASP A 114 -5.93 -23.59 9.17
CA ASP A 114 -5.89 -23.60 7.70
C ASP A 114 -4.82 -24.57 7.18
N GLU A 115 -5.19 -25.34 6.16
CA GLU A 115 -4.29 -26.20 5.39
C GLU A 115 -3.48 -25.35 4.41
N ILE A 116 -2.17 -25.50 4.47
CA ILE A 116 -1.23 -24.72 3.68
C ILE A 116 -0.17 -25.61 3.02
N VAL A 117 0.35 -25.14 1.91
CA VAL A 117 1.49 -25.74 1.20
C VAL A 117 2.65 -24.74 1.20
N LEU A 118 3.82 -25.23 1.61
CA LEU A 118 5.05 -24.46 1.53
C LEU A 118 5.44 -24.24 0.07
N SER A 119 5.80 -23.01 -0.27
CA SER A 119 6.10 -22.61 -1.66
C SER A 119 7.54 -22.14 -1.86
N ASP A 120 8.40 -22.27 -0.84
CA ASP A 120 9.78 -21.78 -0.86
C ASP A 120 10.67 -22.49 0.19
N GLY A 121 11.89 -22.88 -0.21
CA GLY A 121 12.91 -23.48 0.65
C GLY A 121 13.08 -25.01 0.52
N PRO A 122 13.89 -25.64 1.38
CA PRO A 122 14.21 -27.08 1.30
C PRO A 122 13.02 -28.02 1.61
N LEU A 123 11.87 -27.44 1.99
CA LEU A 123 10.63 -28.14 2.32
C LEU A 123 9.48 -27.68 1.39
N ASP A 124 9.83 -27.23 0.19
CA ASP A 124 8.87 -26.85 -0.84
C ASP A 124 7.89 -27.99 -1.15
N CYS A 125 6.65 -27.63 -1.46
CA CYS A 125 5.54 -28.56 -1.71
C CYS A 125 5.12 -29.46 -0.53
N GLN A 126 5.60 -29.22 0.70
CA GLN A 126 5.17 -29.99 1.86
C GLN A 126 3.86 -29.44 2.44
N PRO A 127 2.83 -30.29 2.66
CA PRO A 127 1.59 -29.88 3.30
C PRO A 127 1.80 -29.67 4.81
N GLY A 128 1.10 -28.68 5.34
CA GLY A 128 1.09 -28.37 6.78
C GLY A 128 -0.19 -27.68 7.21
N ILE A 129 -0.38 -27.56 8.51
CA ILE A 129 -1.53 -26.87 9.12
C ILE A 129 -1.00 -25.70 9.96
N ILE A 130 -1.65 -24.55 9.89
CA ILE A 130 -1.28 -23.41 10.74
C ILE A 130 -1.67 -23.72 12.20
N HIS A 131 -0.67 -23.78 13.09
CA HIS A 131 -0.92 -23.93 14.52
C HIS A 131 -1.32 -22.61 15.17
N ARG A 132 -0.57 -21.54 14.86
CA ARG A 132 -0.82 -20.19 15.37
C ARG A 132 -0.13 -19.13 14.53
N LEU A 133 -0.73 -17.95 14.44
CA LEU A 133 -0.06 -16.76 13.90
C LEU A 133 0.82 -16.12 14.99
N THR A 134 2.12 -16.03 14.72
CA THR A 134 3.09 -15.40 15.61
C THR A 134 3.43 -14.02 15.07
N GLY A 135 2.48 -13.09 15.23
CA GLY A 135 2.59 -11.70 14.75
C GLY A 135 2.10 -11.50 13.31
N PRO A 136 2.28 -10.29 12.74
CA PRO A 136 1.67 -9.91 11.46
C PRO A 136 2.33 -10.51 10.21
N ARG A 137 3.50 -11.16 10.36
CA ARG A 137 4.30 -11.66 9.22
C ARG A 137 4.86 -13.08 9.40
N ARG A 138 4.60 -13.74 10.53
CA ARG A 138 5.13 -15.09 10.82
C ARG A 138 4.00 -15.99 11.32
N ALA A 139 4.04 -17.25 10.93
CA ALA A 139 3.15 -18.28 11.43
C ALA A 139 3.96 -19.46 11.95
N GLU A 140 3.48 -20.05 13.03
CA GLU A 140 3.89 -21.37 13.48
C GLU A 140 2.99 -22.40 12.78
N ILE A 141 3.62 -23.32 12.07
CA ILE A 141 2.95 -24.37 11.30
C ILE A 141 3.33 -25.74 11.83
N LEU A 142 2.41 -26.69 11.70
CA LEU A 142 2.62 -28.12 11.93
C LEU A 142 2.84 -28.79 10.58
N LEU A 143 4.07 -29.24 10.36
CA LEU A 143 4.44 -30.02 9.17
C LEU A 143 4.41 -31.51 9.50
N GLN A 144 3.88 -32.30 8.58
CA GLN A 144 3.97 -33.75 8.67
C GLN A 144 5.28 -34.20 8.00
N LEU A 145 6.26 -34.64 8.79
CA LEU A 145 7.56 -35.13 8.33
C LEU A 145 7.79 -36.54 8.87
N MET A 146 7.94 -37.51 7.96
CA MET A 146 8.23 -38.92 8.30
C MET A 146 7.29 -39.51 9.36
N GLY A 147 5.99 -39.23 9.25
CA GLY A 147 4.97 -39.73 10.19
C GLY A 147 4.92 -38.99 11.53
N ARG A 148 5.68 -37.91 11.71
CA ARG A 148 5.66 -37.08 12.92
C ARG A 148 5.27 -35.64 12.58
N GLN A 149 4.58 -34.98 13.51
CA GLN A 149 4.29 -33.55 13.42
C GLN A 149 5.48 -32.75 13.97
N VAL A 150 6.01 -31.85 13.16
CA VAL A 150 7.10 -30.94 13.53
C VAL A 150 6.60 -29.51 13.49
N LYS A 151 6.83 -28.77 14.58
CA LYS A 151 6.49 -27.34 14.68
C LYS A 151 7.60 -26.50 14.07
N VAL A 152 7.26 -25.65 13.11
CA VAL A 152 8.22 -24.75 12.45
C VAL A 152 7.63 -23.35 12.39
N THR A 153 8.44 -22.34 12.71
CA THR A 153 8.06 -20.93 12.54
C THR A 153 8.62 -20.42 11.22
N ILE A 154 7.74 -19.94 10.34
CA ILE A 154 8.13 -19.42 9.02
C ILE A 154 7.46 -18.07 8.72
N PRO A 155 8.04 -17.27 7.80
CA PRO A 155 7.37 -16.09 7.27
C PRO A 155 6.12 -16.48 6.46
N LEU A 156 5.04 -15.72 6.61
CA LEU A 156 3.82 -15.91 5.81
C LEU A 156 4.10 -15.84 4.30
N SER A 157 5.13 -15.10 3.88
CA SER A 157 5.57 -14.97 2.47
C SER A 157 5.94 -16.27 1.77
N ARG A 158 6.15 -17.35 2.53
CA ARG A 158 6.54 -18.66 2.01
C ARG A 158 5.41 -19.69 2.03
N VAL A 159 4.19 -19.22 2.29
CA VAL A 159 3.02 -20.05 2.51
C VAL A 159 1.96 -19.73 1.46
N ARG A 160 1.41 -20.78 0.83
CA ARG A 160 0.19 -20.70 0.01
C ARG A 160 -0.89 -21.56 0.64
N VAL A 161 -2.14 -21.17 0.47
CA VAL A 161 -3.29 -22.03 0.82
C VAL A 161 -3.30 -23.21 -0.16
N ALA A 162 -3.54 -24.40 0.39
CA ALA A 162 -3.66 -25.65 -0.37
C ALA A 162 -4.89 -25.66 -1.28
#